data_AF-A0A6C7WKY9-F1
#
_entry.id   AF-A0A6C7WKY9-F1
#
_cell.length_a   1.000
_cell.length_b   1.000
_cell.length_c   1.000
_cell.angle_alpha   90.00
_cell.angle_beta   90.00
_cell.angle_gamma   90.00
#
_symmetry.space_group_name_H-M   'P 1'
#
loop_
_entity.id
_entity.type
_entity.pdbx_description
1 polymer ?
#
loop_
_entity_poly.entity_id
_entity_poly.type
_entity_poly.pdbx_seq_one_letter_code
_entity_poly.pdbx_strand_id
1 'polypeptide(L)'
;MFVLKSYVHPHTTKYLQKNNRNFMLVSTYASFINYLKLDDFGYFNMGFSVANMNFLLAIHLKHKNIVLIGQDLAYAKDGLSHTKDYSNLDKHEGHFQRDKNKYTTQAYGDNGKVESSFVWTLFRHNFEQDVANAKKNYYITTYNCTEGGARIEGTIEKPFLWACENLLHKDLNKPFEKLEPLSLNKQNEFLLKAYYKVYQSIKHCRDFSNKFIKSYDKIKNSFMSLQNSQENETLIKEIIKDIDKIKTQIDELYNTQKDLMQILGPLLTQFELNLARIYVLNPKTKEDAFNKSILWIKEHLEFMELVYGHIKAQENALIKNILPLEEKLKERKLDKWMERVRR
;
A
#
# COMPACT_ATOMS: atom_id res chain seq x y z
N MET A 1 -5.03 -15.30 19.02
CA MET A 1 -5.73 -14.82 17.81
C MET A 1 -4.69 -14.20 16.89
N PHE A 2 -4.70 -14.53 15.60
CA PHE A 2 -3.84 -13.90 14.59
C PHE A 2 -4.55 -12.70 13.97
N VAL A 3 -3.83 -11.59 13.76
CA VAL A 3 -4.36 -10.38 13.11
C VAL A 3 -3.64 -10.23 11.77
N LEU A 4 -4.35 -10.43 10.67
CA LEU A 4 -3.75 -10.53 9.33
C LEU A 4 -4.20 -9.38 8.45
N LYS A 5 -3.30 -8.88 7.60
CA LYS A 5 -3.72 -7.97 6.52
C LYS A 5 -4.72 -8.66 5.60
N SER A 6 -5.70 -7.92 5.10
CA SER A 6 -6.72 -8.46 4.18
C SER A 6 -6.16 -8.96 2.85
N TYR A 7 -4.89 -8.66 2.55
CA TYR A 7 -4.17 -9.06 1.34
C TYR A 7 -2.98 -9.99 1.62
N VAL A 8 -2.95 -10.67 2.77
CA VAL A 8 -1.98 -11.76 2.99
C VAL A 8 -2.13 -12.86 1.94
N HIS A 9 -1.06 -13.63 1.73
CA HIS A 9 -1.10 -14.76 0.80
C HIS A 9 -2.24 -15.74 1.16
N PRO A 10 -3.02 -16.25 0.18
CA PRO A 10 -4.16 -17.14 0.47
C PRO A 10 -3.81 -18.41 1.27
N HIS A 11 -2.56 -18.88 1.17
CA HIS A 11 -2.09 -20.00 2.00
C HIS A 11 -2.03 -19.67 3.50
N THR A 12 -1.82 -18.41 3.89
CA THR A 12 -1.79 -18.01 5.29
C THR A 12 -3.12 -18.35 5.98
N THR A 13 -4.24 -17.92 5.40
CA THR A 13 -5.57 -18.22 5.97
C THR A 13 -5.89 -19.72 5.88
N LYS A 14 -5.55 -20.38 4.76
CA LYS A 14 -5.72 -21.84 4.60
C LYS A 14 -4.99 -22.64 5.70
N TYR A 15 -3.75 -22.30 6.01
CA TYR A 15 -2.99 -22.98 7.05
C TYR A 15 -3.52 -22.70 8.45
N LEU A 16 -3.93 -21.47 8.73
CA LEU A 16 -4.53 -21.13 10.03
C LEU A 16 -5.84 -21.90 10.25
N GLN A 17 -6.69 -21.99 9.22
CA GLN A 17 -7.92 -22.79 9.25
C GLN A 17 -7.62 -24.28 9.45
N LYS A 18 -6.71 -24.85 8.64
CA LYS A 18 -6.31 -26.27 8.76
C LYS A 18 -5.83 -26.64 10.17
N ASN A 19 -5.19 -25.69 10.86
CA ASN A 19 -4.64 -25.89 12.20
C ASN A 19 -5.54 -25.35 13.32
N ASN A 20 -6.83 -25.11 13.05
CA ASN A 20 -7.82 -24.62 14.03
C ASN A 20 -7.34 -23.37 14.79
N ARG A 21 -6.67 -22.45 14.10
CA ARG A 21 -6.17 -21.18 14.67
C ARG A 21 -7.18 -20.06 14.43
N ASN A 22 -7.54 -19.34 15.49
CA ASN A 22 -8.39 -18.15 15.40
C ASN A 22 -7.62 -17.00 14.75
N PHE A 23 -8.20 -16.39 13.71
CA PHE A 23 -7.64 -15.21 13.05
C PHE A 23 -8.73 -14.22 12.64
N MET A 24 -8.32 -12.96 12.46
CA MET A 24 -9.13 -11.90 11.86
C MET A 24 -8.38 -11.24 10.71
N LEU A 25 -9.14 -10.69 9.77
CA LEU A 25 -8.59 -9.85 8.69
C LEU A 25 -8.78 -8.38 9.05
N VAL A 26 -7.74 -7.59 8.79
CA VAL A 26 -7.73 -6.14 8.96
C VAL A 26 -7.28 -5.48 7.65
N SER A 27 -7.96 -4.41 7.26
CA SER A 27 -7.66 -3.69 6.02
C SER A 27 -6.71 -2.51 6.25
N THR A 28 -5.94 -2.17 5.23
CA THR A 28 -5.14 -0.94 5.20
C THR A 28 -5.90 0.19 4.52
N TYR A 29 -5.44 1.42 4.70
CA TYR A 29 -5.87 2.53 3.87
C TYR A 29 -5.38 2.33 2.43
N ALA A 30 -6.33 2.11 1.52
CA ALA A 30 -6.09 2.04 0.09
C ALA A 30 -7.37 2.51 -0.63
N SER A 31 -7.25 3.23 -1.75
CA SER A 31 -8.39 3.87 -2.41
C SER A 31 -9.47 2.85 -2.79
N PHE A 32 -9.08 1.68 -3.30
CA PHE A 32 -10.03 0.61 -3.62
C PHE A 32 -10.68 -0.01 -2.37
N ILE A 33 -9.91 -0.26 -1.29
CA ILE A 33 -10.43 -0.84 -0.05
C ILE A 33 -11.41 0.16 0.62
N ASN A 34 -11.07 1.44 0.65
CA ASN A 34 -11.92 2.51 1.18
C ASN A 34 -13.21 2.66 0.33
N TYR A 35 -13.12 2.43 -0.97
CA TYR A 35 -14.28 2.45 -1.87
C TYR A 35 -15.32 1.37 -1.56
N LEU A 36 -14.90 0.22 -1.02
CA LEU A 36 -15.82 -0.85 -0.59
C LEU A 36 -16.71 -0.42 0.60
N LYS A 37 -16.34 0.63 1.33
CA LYS A 37 -17.11 1.18 2.47
C LYS A 37 -17.43 0.13 3.54
N LEU A 38 -16.44 -0.69 3.87
CA LEU A 38 -16.51 -1.66 4.96
C LEU A 38 -15.92 -1.06 6.24
N ASP A 39 -16.31 0.18 6.54
CA ASP A 39 -15.71 1.04 7.56
C ASP A 39 -15.85 0.46 8.98
N ASP A 40 -16.87 -0.37 9.22
CA ASP A 40 -17.14 -1.01 10.52
C ASP A 40 -16.04 -2.01 10.95
N PHE A 41 -15.25 -2.51 9.99
CA PHE A 41 -14.09 -3.37 10.29
C PHE A 41 -12.79 -2.57 10.50
N GLY A 42 -12.87 -1.23 10.35
CA GLY A 42 -11.77 -0.31 10.50
C GLY A 42 -10.74 -0.38 9.36
N TYR A 43 -9.89 0.65 9.33
CA TYR A 43 -8.70 0.70 8.50
C TYR A 43 -7.51 0.94 9.41
N PHE A 44 -6.46 0.17 9.19
CA PHE A 44 -5.32 0.14 10.07
C PHE A 44 -4.06 0.41 9.25
N ASN A 45 -3.41 1.55 9.50
CA ASN A 45 -2.08 1.82 8.96
C ASN A 45 -1.09 0.95 9.72
N MET A 46 -0.17 0.28 9.02
CA MET A 46 0.53 -0.89 9.58
C MET A 46 2.06 -0.74 9.55
N GLY A 47 2.57 0.48 9.32
CA GLY A 47 4.00 0.75 9.17
C GLY A 47 4.66 -0.06 8.05
N PHE A 48 5.99 -0.16 8.12
CA PHE A 48 6.80 -0.81 7.09
C PHE A 48 7.15 -2.29 7.39
N SER A 49 6.89 -2.76 8.62
CA SER A 49 7.15 -4.14 9.05
C SER A 49 6.03 -4.68 9.96
N VAL A 50 6.01 -5.99 10.20
CA VAL A 50 5.09 -6.61 11.16
C VAL A 50 5.32 -6.09 12.58
N ALA A 51 6.55 -5.73 12.95
CA ALA A 51 6.85 -5.17 14.26
C ALA A 51 6.29 -3.75 14.41
N ASN A 52 6.39 -2.91 13.36
CA ASN A 52 5.74 -1.60 13.35
C ASN A 52 4.21 -1.73 13.44
N MET A 53 3.62 -2.67 12.71
CA MET A 53 2.18 -2.98 12.80
C MET A 53 1.77 -3.34 14.24
N ASN A 54 2.54 -4.21 14.90
CA ASN A 54 2.27 -4.63 16.27
C ASN A 54 2.37 -3.47 17.28
N PHE A 55 3.31 -2.56 17.05
CA PHE A 55 3.45 -1.37 17.89
C PHE A 55 2.22 -0.46 17.81
N LEU A 56 1.77 -0.13 16.59
CA LEU A 56 0.53 0.61 16.38
C LEU A 56 -0.66 -0.13 17.01
N LEU A 57 -0.71 -1.46 16.91
CA LEU A 57 -1.81 -2.24 17.46
C LEU A 57 -1.84 -2.11 18.98
N ALA A 58 -0.67 -2.14 19.62
CA ALA A 58 -0.55 -1.93 21.06
C ALA A 58 -1.02 -0.53 21.49
N ILE A 59 -0.74 0.51 20.69
CA ILE A 59 -1.27 1.86 20.93
C ILE A 59 -2.81 1.87 20.86
N HIS A 60 -3.38 1.27 19.82
CA HIS A 60 -4.83 1.26 19.62
C HIS A 60 -5.58 0.43 20.67
N LEU A 61 -4.95 -0.64 21.17
CA LEU A 61 -5.41 -1.41 22.33
C LEU A 61 -5.19 -0.71 23.68
N LYS A 62 -4.67 0.52 23.68
CA LYS A 62 -4.50 1.38 24.87
C LYS A 62 -3.57 0.79 25.93
N HIS A 63 -2.53 0.07 25.51
CA HIS A 63 -1.50 -0.40 26.43
C HIS A 63 -0.72 0.79 26.99
N LYS A 64 -0.56 0.85 28.33
CA LYS A 64 0.19 1.94 29.00
C LYS A 64 1.71 1.82 28.82
N ASN A 65 2.20 0.59 28.71
CA ASN A 65 3.61 0.27 28.51
C ASN A 65 3.73 -0.63 27.28
N ILE A 66 4.65 -0.31 26.37
CA ILE A 66 5.00 -1.14 25.22
C ILE A 66 6.47 -1.53 25.33
N VAL A 67 6.77 -2.82 25.23
CA VAL A 67 8.12 -3.37 25.35
C VAL A 67 8.55 -3.95 24.00
N LEU A 68 9.63 -3.41 23.44
CA LEU A 68 10.24 -3.90 22.19
C LEU A 68 11.36 -4.88 22.52
N ILE A 69 11.24 -6.11 22.03
CA ILE A 69 12.25 -7.17 22.18
C ILE A 69 12.48 -7.87 20.84
N GLY A 70 13.74 -8.21 20.56
CA GLY A 70 14.14 -8.82 19.29
C GLY A 70 13.99 -7.87 18.10
N GLN A 71 14.06 -6.56 18.35
CA GLN A 71 14.10 -5.53 17.31
C GLN A 71 15.52 -5.01 17.17
N ASP A 72 16.41 -5.87 16.65
CA ASP A 72 17.84 -5.54 16.56
C ASP A 72 18.06 -4.34 15.62
N LEU A 73 17.41 -4.34 14.45
CA LEU A 73 17.51 -3.27 13.43
C LEU A 73 18.96 -2.92 13.05
N ALA A 74 19.86 -3.87 13.24
CA ALA A 74 21.29 -3.77 13.05
C ALA A 74 21.85 -5.16 12.74
N TYR A 75 23.01 -5.20 12.11
CA TYR A 75 23.75 -6.44 11.91
C TYR A 75 24.41 -6.89 13.22
N ALA A 76 24.53 -8.20 13.39
CA ALA A 76 25.38 -8.77 14.42
C ALA A 76 26.86 -8.42 14.18
N LYS A 77 27.71 -8.60 15.20
CA LYS A 77 29.16 -8.30 15.11
C LYS A 77 29.89 -9.08 14.01
N ASP A 78 29.40 -10.28 13.69
CA ASP A 78 29.92 -11.12 12.60
C ASP A 78 29.31 -10.76 11.22
N GLY A 79 28.51 -9.69 11.15
CA GLY A 79 27.89 -9.19 9.93
C GLY A 79 26.61 -9.93 9.54
N LEU A 80 26.16 -10.92 10.34
CA LEU A 80 24.93 -11.65 10.04
C LEU A 80 23.70 -10.78 10.31
N SER A 81 22.68 -10.97 9.46
CA SER A 81 21.37 -10.31 9.59
C SER A 81 20.37 -11.12 10.40
N HIS A 82 20.64 -12.42 10.61
CA HIS A 82 19.79 -13.39 11.27
C HIS A 82 20.65 -14.34 12.11
N THR A 83 20.02 -15.15 12.95
CA THR A 83 20.70 -16.21 13.68
C THR A 83 21.25 -17.28 12.72
N LYS A 84 22.32 -17.98 13.15
CA LYS A 84 23.04 -18.95 12.30
C LYS A 84 22.20 -20.16 11.87
N ASP A 85 21.12 -20.44 12.58
CA ASP A 85 20.16 -21.53 12.31
C ASP A 85 19.01 -21.10 11.37
N TYR A 86 18.99 -19.85 10.92
CA TYR A 86 17.96 -19.39 9.99
C TYR A 86 18.05 -20.11 8.64
N SER A 87 16.98 -20.81 8.24
CA SER A 87 17.00 -21.72 7.08
C SER A 87 17.16 -21.05 5.72
N ASN A 88 17.09 -19.72 5.63
CA ASN A 88 17.30 -18.97 4.39
C ASN A 88 18.45 -17.97 4.51
N LEU A 89 19.47 -18.27 5.32
CA LEU A 89 20.61 -17.37 5.54
C LEU A 89 21.38 -17.07 4.24
N ASP A 90 21.42 -18.03 3.32
CA ASP A 90 21.97 -17.93 1.96
C ASP A 90 21.36 -16.76 1.17
N LYS A 91 20.07 -16.49 1.34
CA LYS A 91 19.36 -15.38 0.68
C LYS A 91 19.79 -13.99 1.18
N HIS A 92 20.65 -13.93 2.19
CA HIS A 92 21.15 -12.70 2.79
C HIS A 92 22.66 -12.52 2.63
N GLU A 93 23.33 -13.40 1.87
CA GLU A 93 24.74 -13.24 1.55
C GLU A 93 25.00 -11.92 0.79
N GLY A 94 26.11 -11.25 1.15
CA GLY A 94 26.50 -9.97 0.55
C GLY A 94 25.70 -8.75 1.03
N HIS A 95 24.60 -8.93 1.77
CA HIS A 95 23.81 -7.79 2.29
C HIS A 95 24.62 -6.87 3.19
N PHE A 96 25.40 -7.44 4.11
CA PHE A 96 26.26 -6.67 4.99
C PHE A 96 27.27 -5.85 4.19
N GLN A 97 27.98 -6.45 3.24
CA GLN A 97 28.97 -5.77 2.40
C GLN A 97 28.33 -4.67 1.55
N ARG A 98 27.12 -4.90 1.03
CA ARG A 98 26.35 -3.90 0.29
C ARG A 98 26.06 -2.67 1.15
N ASP A 99 25.71 -2.86 2.42
CA ASP A 99 25.17 -1.81 3.29
C ASP A 99 26.23 -1.18 4.22
N LYS A 100 27.36 -1.85 4.41
CA LYS A 100 28.47 -1.45 5.29
C LYS A 100 28.88 -0.01 5.07
N ASN A 101 29.01 0.75 6.16
CA ASN A 101 29.33 2.19 6.20
C ASN A 101 28.33 3.12 5.49
N LYS A 102 27.28 2.60 4.83
CA LYS A 102 26.23 3.43 4.21
C LYS A 102 25.11 3.73 5.19
N TYR A 103 24.82 2.78 6.06
CA TYR A 103 23.77 2.89 7.07
C TYR A 103 24.33 2.50 8.42
N THR A 104 24.53 3.49 9.30
CA THR A 104 24.97 3.28 10.68
C THR A 104 24.06 4.02 11.64
N THR A 105 24.02 3.57 12.88
CA THR A 105 23.21 4.20 13.93
C THR A 105 23.81 3.99 15.31
N GLN A 106 23.37 4.75 16.29
CA GLN A 106 23.72 4.56 17.68
C GLN A 106 23.27 3.17 18.15
N ALA A 107 24.15 2.49 18.87
CA ALA A 107 23.88 1.23 19.55
C ALA A 107 23.06 1.48 20.82
N TYR A 108 22.29 0.47 21.24
CA TYR A 108 21.67 0.46 22.56
C TYR A 108 22.70 0.75 23.67
N GLY A 109 22.32 1.54 24.67
CA GLY A 109 23.11 1.79 25.88
C GLY A 109 24.33 2.67 25.67
N ASP A 110 24.31 3.57 24.68
CA ASP A 110 25.42 4.46 24.32
C ASP A 110 26.72 3.73 23.94
N ASN A 111 26.62 2.46 23.54
CA ASN A 111 27.76 1.58 23.25
C ASN A 111 28.38 1.78 21.85
N GLY A 112 28.44 3.03 21.38
CA GLY A 112 28.98 3.39 20.07
C GLY A 112 27.99 3.20 18.91
N LYS A 113 28.49 2.84 17.73
CA LYS A 113 27.67 2.68 16.51
C LYS A 113 27.58 1.23 16.06
N VAL A 114 26.45 0.89 15.45
CA VAL A 114 26.20 -0.39 14.79
C VAL A 114 25.89 -0.19 13.31
N GLU A 115 26.28 -1.17 12.50
CA GLU A 115 25.93 -1.25 11.08
C GLU A 115 24.47 -1.67 10.93
N SER A 116 23.78 -1.09 9.96
CA SER A 116 22.37 -1.34 9.69
C SER A 116 22.14 -1.40 8.17
N SER A 117 20.87 -1.43 7.75
CA SER A 117 20.47 -1.39 6.34
C SER A 117 19.52 -0.23 6.08
N PHE A 118 19.30 0.07 4.80
CA PHE A 118 18.27 1.03 4.38
C PHE A 118 16.91 0.70 4.99
N VAL A 119 16.50 -0.57 4.90
CA VAL A 119 15.17 -1.04 5.33
C VAL A 119 15.03 -0.96 6.85
N TRP A 120 16.06 -1.37 7.60
CA TRP A 120 16.01 -1.27 9.06
C TRP A 120 16.08 0.18 9.55
N THR A 121 16.78 1.05 8.85
CA THR A 121 16.76 2.50 9.11
C THR A 121 15.34 3.05 8.94
N LEU A 122 14.62 2.65 7.89
CA LEU A 122 13.22 3.02 7.69
C LEU A 122 12.31 2.50 8.81
N PHE A 123 12.49 1.24 9.23
CA PHE A 123 11.72 0.65 10.33
C PHE A 123 11.97 1.37 11.66
N ARG A 124 13.24 1.70 11.94
CA ARG A 124 13.64 2.46 13.13
C ARG A 124 13.02 3.85 13.14
N HIS A 125 13.17 4.62 12.06
CA HIS A 125 12.59 5.97 11.99
C HIS A 125 11.06 5.94 12.14
N ASN A 126 10.38 4.91 11.63
CA ASN A 126 8.95 4.77 11.87
C ASN A 126 8.63 4.49 13.34
N PHE A 127 9.39 3.62 14.03
CA PHE A 127 9.25 3.45 15.48
C PHE A 127 9.45 4.77 16.23
N GLU A 128 10.49 5.55 15.92
CA GLU A 128 10.79 6.80 16.61
C GLU A 128 9.63 7.81 16.49
N GLN A 129 9.04 7.93 15.30
CA GLN A 129 7.84 8.74 15.07
C GLN A 129 6.64 8.21 15.86
N ASP A 130 6.40 6.89 15.81
CA ASP A 130 5.27 6.27 16.49
C ASP A 130 5.42 6.33 18.02
N VAL A 131 6.63 6.22 18.56
CA VAL A 131 6.95 6.37 19.99
C VAL A 131 6.70 7.81 20.44
N ALA A 132 7.14 8.80 19.67
CA ALA A 132 6.86 10.21 19.97
C ALA A 132 5.35 10.48 19.97
N ASN A 133 4.62 9.95 19.00
CA ASN A 133 3.15 10.03 18.92
C ASN A 133 2.47 9.31 20.10
N ALA A 134 2.91 8.09 20.43
CA ALA A 134 2.40 7.29 21.53
C ALA A 134 2.53 8.03 22.87
N LYS A 135 3.70 8.63 23.12
CA LYS A 135 3.97 9.42 24.31
C LYS A 135 3.11 10.67 24.38
N LYS A 136 3.06 11.45 23.29
CA LYS A 136 2.38 12.76 23.25
C LYS A 136 0.86 12.64 23.29
N ASN A 137 0.29 11.75 22.49
CA ASN A 137 -1.16 11.71 22.24
C ASN A 137 -1.89 10.63 23.05
N TYR A 138 -1.16 9.63 23.57
CA TYR A 138 -1.75 8.50 24.29
C TYR A 138 -1.14 8.25 25.67
N TYR A 139 -0.13 9.04 26.07
CA TYR A 139 0.56 8.90 27.36
C TYR A 139 1.15 7.50 27.60
N ILE A 140 1.61 6.87 26.52
CA ILE A 140 2.19 5.53 26.53
C ILE A 140 3.71 5.64 26.72
N THR A 141 4.27 4.78 27.57
CA THR A 141 5.73 4.64 27.71
C THR A 141 6.22 3.46 26.89
N THR A 142 7.27 3.67 26.08
CA THR A 142 7.89 2.61 25.29
C THR A 142 9.28 2.28 25.80
N TYR A 143 9.56 0.99 25.93
CA TYR A 143 10.85 0.46 26.34
C TYR A 143 11.51 -0.29 25.19
N ASN A 144 12.78 0.01 24.93
CA ASN A 144 13.63 -0.84 24.10
C ASN A 144 14.37 -1.81 25.02
N CYS A 145 14.17 -3.11 24.81
CA CYS A 145 14.80 -4.18 25.58
C CYS A 145 15.73 -5.05 24.73
N THR A 146 16.16 -4.55 23.57
CA THR A 146 17.04 -5.27 22.64
C THR A 146 18.47 -4.77 22.78
N GLU A 147 19.20 -5.29 23.77
CA GLU A 147 20.50 -4.76 24.23
C GLU A 147 21.62 -4.84 23.18
N GLY A 148 21.55 -5.81 22.25
CA GLY A 148 22.52 -5.99 21.17
C GLY A 148 22.21 -5.21 19.89
N GLY A 149 21.09 -4.49 19.87
CA GLY A 149 20.57 -3.82 18.68
C GLY A 149 20.88 -2.34 18.59
N ALA A 150 20.20 -1.70 17.64
CA ALA A 150 20.16 -0.26 17.50
C ALA A 150 19.38 0.39 18.64
N ARG A 151 19.82 1.58 19.05
CA ARG A 151 18.98 2.52 19.81
C ARG A 151 17.79 2.91 18.95
N ILE A 152 16.62 3.02 19.58
CA ILE A 152 15.41 3.59 18.99
C ILE A 152 15.09 4.85 19.79
N GLU A 153 15.25 6.02 19.17
CA GLU A 153 15.10 7.30 19.86
C GLU A 153 13.70 7.48 20.49
N GLY A 154 13.65 8.14 21.65
CA GLY A 154 12.42 8.34 22.42
C GLY A 154 11.95 7.15 23.27
N THR A 155 12.56 5.97 23.11
CA THR A 155 12.31 4.82 23.99
C THR A 155 13.16 4.88 25.27
N ILE A 156 12.74 4.15 26.30
CA ILE A 156 13.55 3.93 27.51
C ILE A 156 14.31 2.61 27.36
N GLU A 157 15.63 2.66 27.40
CA GLU A 157 16.49 1.48 27.34
C GLU A 157 16.51 0.75 28.70
N LYS A 158 16.02 -0.49 28.73
CA LYS A 158 16.03 -1.37 29.92
C LYS A 158 16.26 -2.83 29.52
N PRO A 159 16.99 -3.63 30.32
CA PRO A 159 17.04 -5.08 30.12
C PRO A 159 15.63 -5.69 30.12
N PHE A 160 15.39 -6.74 29.33
CA PHE A 160 14.08 -7.40 29.31
C PHE A 160 13.69 -7.97 30.69
N LEU A 161 14.66 -8.49 31.44
CA LEU A 161 14.45 -8.96 32.80
C LEU A 161 13.85 -7.87 33.71
N TRP A 162 14.35 -6.64 33.61
CA TRP A 162 13.81 -5.50 34.35
C TRP A 162 12.33 -5.25 33.99
N ALA A 163 11.97 -5.33 32.70
CA ALA A 163 10.58 -5.15 32.27
C ALA A 163 9.66 -6.25 32.84
N CYS A 164 10.13 -7.51 32.88
CA CYS A 164 9.39 -8.61 33.50
C CYS A 164 9.12 -8.34 34.99
N GLU A 165 10.16 -8.00 35.74
CA GLU A 165 10.09 -7.78 37.19
C GLU A 165 9.29 -6.52 37.57
N ASN A 166 9.35 -5.47 36.76
CA ASN A 166 8.80 -4.16 37.13
C ASN A 166 7.46 -3.84 36.44
N LEU A 167 7.21 -4.37 35.24
CA LEU A 167 6.00 -4.06 34.46
C LEU A 167 5.02 -5.23 34.37
N LEU A 168 5.51 -6.47 34.50
CA LEU A 168 4.72 -7.69 34.28
C LEU A 168 4.50 -8.52 35.56
N HIS A 169 4.83 -7.99 36.74
CA HIS A 169 4.73 -8.71 38.03
C HIS A 169 3.30 -8.84 38.58
N LYS A 170 2.30 -8.25 37.95
CA LYS A 170 0.90 -8.29 38.41
C LYS A 170 0.03 -9.03 37.41
N ASP A 171 -0.77 -9.95 37.93
CA ASP A 171 -1.91 -10.49 37.21
C ASP A 171 -3.02 -9.43 37.16
N LEU A 172 -3.17 -8.81 35.98
CA LEU A 172 -4.20 -7.82 35.75
C LEU A 172 -5.51 -8.52 35.40
N ASN A 173 -6.56 -8.27 36.18
CA ASN A 173 -7.91 -8.57 35.75
C ASN A 173 -8.29 -7.62 34.59
N LYS A 174 -8.55 -8.18 33.41
CA LYS A 174 -8.90 -7.44 32.19
C LYS A 174 -10.30 -7.84 31.75
N PRO A 175 -11.36 -7.25 32.34
CA PRO A 175 -12.75 -7.57 32.00
C PRO A 175 -13.12 -6.90 30.67
N PHE A 176 -12.42 -7.25 29.59
CA PHE A 176 -12.76 -6.78 28.26
C PHE A 176 -14.11 -7.36 27.85
N GLU A 177 -14.95 -6.52 27.27
CA GLU A 177 -16.21 -6.97 26.70
C GLU A 177 -15.92 -8.01 25.61
N LYS A 178 -16.65 -9.12 25.66
CA LYS A 178 -16.54 -10.15 24.65
C LYS A 178 -17.16 -9.63 23.36
N LEU A 179 -16.36 -9.58 22.30
CA LEU A 179 -16.85 -9.23 20.98
C LEU A 179 -17.67 -10.40 20.42
N GLU A 180 -18.96 -10.19 20.25
CA GLU A 180 -19.83 -11.18 19.61
C GLU A 180 -19.76 -11.05 18.08
N PRO A 181 -19.86 -12.18 17.34
CA PRO A 181 -19.97 -12.15 15.90
C PRO A 181 -21.18 -11.33 15.44
N LEU A 182 -21.07 -10.69 14.27
CA LEU A 182 -22.19 -10.03 13.62
C LEU A 182 -23.36 -11.01 13.41
N SER A 183 -24.59 -10.52 13.55
CA SER A 183 -25.77 -11.31 13.21
C SER A 183 -25.74 -11.75 11.74
N LEU A 184 -26.38 -12.88 11.42
CA LEU A 184 -26.41 -13.39 10.06
C LEU A 184 -26.95 -12.35 9.06
N ASN A 185 -27.96 -11.58 9.46
CA ASN A 185 -28.53 -10.51 8.63
C ASN A 185 -27.51 -9.42 8.32
N LYS A 186 -26.73 -8.99 9.32
CA LYS A 186 -25.65 -8.01 9.10
C LYS A 186 -24.51 -8.56 8.26
N GLN A 187 -24.13 -9.82 8.45
CA GLN A 187 -23.15 -10.47 7.57
C GLN A 187 -23.63 -10.48 6.11
N ASN A 188 -24.90 -10.83 5.87
CA ASN A 188 -25.50 -10.84 4.53
C ASN A 188 -25.56 -9.43 3.91
N GLU A 189 -25.87 -8.40 4.71
CA GLU A 189 -25.83 -7.01 4.28
C GLU A 189 -24.44 -6.60 3.79
N PHE A 190 -23.38 -6.90 4.54
CA PHE A 190 -22.00 -6.59 4.14
C PHE A 190 -21.56 -7.38 2.90
N LEU A 191 -21.93 -8.65 2.78
CA LEU A 191 -21.64 -9.45 1.58
C LEU A 191 -22.25 -8.82 0.33
N LEU A 192 -23.53 -8.41 0.40
CA LEU A 192 -24.22 -7.76 -0.71
C LEU A 192 -23.64 -6.37 -1.02
N LYS A 193 -23.29 -5.58 0.01
CA LYS A 193 -22.64 -4.28 -0.16
C LYS A 193 -21.29 -4.42 -0.87
N ALA A 194 -20.46 -5.37 -0.45
CA ALA A 194 -19.18 -5.65 -1.08
C ALA A 194 -19.38 -6.08 -2.54
N TYR A 195 -20.32 -7.00 -2.79
CA TYR A 195 -20.62 -7.48 -4.14
C TYR A 195 -21.09 -6.36 -5.06
N TYR A 196 -22.02 -5.52 -4.59
CA TYR A 196 -22.46 -4.32 -5.31
C TYR A 196 -21.29 -3.39 -5.65
N LYS A 197 -20.43 -3.09 -4.67
CA LYS A 197 -19.27 -2.20 -4.89
C LYS A 197 -18.30 -2.76 -5.92
N VAL A 198 -17.95 -4.05 -5.83
CA VAL A 198 -17.07 -4.70 -6.81
C VAL A 198 -17.70 -4.67 -8.20
N TYR A 199 -18.99 -4.97 -8.34
CA TYR A 199 -19.69 -4.93 -9.62
C TYR A 199 -19.75 -3.51 -10.20
N GLN A 200 -19.99 -2.49 -9.37
CA GLN A 200 -19.92 -1.09 -9.79
C GLN A 200 -18.51 -0.72 -10.28
N SER A 201 -17.45 -1.22 -9.64
CA SER A 201 -16.08 -0.98 -10.09
C SER A 201 -15.78 -1.62 -11.45
N ILE A 202 -16.29 -2.83 -11.70
CA ILE A 202 -16.24 -3.47 -13.03
C ILE A 202 -16.94 -2.58 -14.07
N LYS A 203 -18.11 -2.04 -13.74
CA LYS A 203 -18.84 -1.11 -14.61
C LYS A 203 -18.04 0.17 -14.86
N HIS A 204 -17.45 0.77 -13.82
CA HIS A 204 -16.58 1.94 -13.95
C HIS A 204 -15.42 1.68 -14.92
N CYS A 205 -14.74 0.53 -14.79
CA CYS A 205 -13.66 0.13 -15.72
C CYS A 205 -14.17 0.10 -17.16
N ARG A 206 -15.31 -0.54 -17.42
CA ARG A 206 -15.90 -0.65 -18.77
C ARG A 206 -16.29 0.70 -19.34
N ASP A 207 -17.02 1.50 -18.56
CA ASP A 207 -17.51 2.81 -18.97
C ASP A 207 -16.34 3.76 -19.27
N PHE A 208 -15.31 3.74 -18.42
CA PHE A 208 -14.09 4.50 -18.64
C PHE A 208 -13.37 4.03 -19.91
N SER A 209 -13.02 2.73 -20.02
CA SER A 209 -12.30 2.18 -21.18
C SER A 209 -13.01 2.45 -22.50
N ASN A 210 -14.35 2.34 -22.55
CA ASN A 210 -15.13 2.55 -23.78
C ASN A 210 -15.11 4.00 -24.27
N LYS A 211 -15.08 4.97 -23.35
CA LYS A 211 -14.96 6.40 -23.69
C LYS A 211 -13.51 6.77 -24.00
N PHE A 212 -12.59 6.23 -23.21
CA PHE A 212 -11.16 6.52 -23.27
C PHE A 212 -10.54 6.06 -24.59
N ILE A 213 -10.82 4.82 -25.04
CA ILE A 213 -10.23 4.26 -26.26
C ILE A 213 -10.58 5.08 -27.50
N LYS A 214 -11.82 5.57 -27.61
CA LYS A 214 -12.25 6.42 -28.74
C LYS A 214 -11.45 7.73 -28.80
N SER A 215 -11.17 8.32 -27.64
CA SER A 215 -10.42 9.57 -27.53
C SER A 215 -8.94 9.33 -27.83
N TYR A 216 -8.37 8.24 -27.29
CA TYR A 216 -6.99 7.79 -27.56
C TYR A 216 -6.77 7.51 -29.05
N ASP A 217 -7.62 6.71 -29.69
CA ASP A 217 -7.49 6.35 -31.11
C ASP A 217 -7.56 7.59 -32.01
N LYS A 218 -8.43 8.55 -31.68
CA LYS A 218 -8.50 9.84 -32.38
C LYS A 218 -7.15 10.57 -32.32
N ILE A 219 -6.59 10.73 -31.13
CA ILE A 219 -5.32 11.45 -30.92
C ILE A 219 -4.16 10.70 -31.60
N LYS A 220 -4.12 9.37 -31.46
CA LYS A 220 -3.11 8.51 -32.09
C LYS A 220 -3.14 8.65 -33.60
N ASN A 221 -4.33 8.60 -34.22
CA ASN A 221 -4.47 8.79 -35.66
C ASN A 221 -4.04 10.18 -36.10
N SER A 222 -4.46 11.24 -35.40
CA SER A 222 -4.00 12.61 -35.65
C SER A 222 -2.48 12.74 -35.55
N PHE A 223 -1.86 12.07 -34.58
CA PHE A 223 -0.40 12.06 -34.41
C PHE A 223 0.32 11.29 -35.52
N MET A 224 -0.23 10.16 -36.00
CA MET A 224 0.31 9.45 -37.17
C MET A 224 0.23 10.31 -38.44
N SER A 225 -0.86 11.07 -38.63
CA SER A 225 -0.96 12.02 -39.74
C SER A 225 0.09 13.14 -39.63
N LEU A 226 0.36 13.63 -38.40
CA LEU A 226 1.39 14.64 -38.16
C LEU A 226 2.78 14.14 -38.57
N GLN A 227 3.14 12.90 -38.23
CA GLN A 227 4.44 12.29 -38.59
C GLN A 227 4.65 12.18 -40.11
N ASN A 228 3.57 12.07 -40.88
CA ASN A 228 3.63 11.93 -42.34
C ASN A 228 3.52 13.28 -43.07
N SER A 229 3.49 14.40 -42.35
CA SER A 229 3.32 15.75 -42.91
C SER A 229 4.47 16.69 -42.52
N GLN A 230 4.69 17.73 -43.32
CA GLN A 230 5.59 18.84 -42.98
C GLN A 230 5.04 19.60 -41.75
N GLU A 231 5.90 20.32 -41.01
CA GLU A 231 5.55 21.01 -39.75
C GLU A 231 4.13 21.62 -39.77
N ASN A 232 3.21 21.07 -38.98
CA ASN A 232 1.81 21.50 -38.92
C ASN A 232 1.44 21.96 -37.50
N GLU A 233 1.71 23.23 -37.21
CA GLU A 233 1.44 23.83 -35.90
C GLU A 233 -0.04 23.76 -35.50
N THR A 234 -0.96 23.85 -36.47
CA THR A 234 -2.41 23.77 -36.21
C THR A 234 -2.79 22.40 -35.69
N LEU A 235 -2.31 21.34 -36.35
CA LEU A 235 -2.57 19.96 -35.95
C LEU A 235 -1.96 19.65 -34.57
N ILE A 236 -0.78 20.18 -34.26
CA ILE A 236 -0.18 20.06 -32.92
C ILE A 236 -1.09 20.68 -31.86
N LYS A 237 -1.59 21.91 -32.09
CA LYS A 237 -2.49 22.60 -31.14
C LYS A 237 -3.79 21.81 -30.93
N GLU A 238 -4.33 21.20 -31.97
CA GLU A 238 -5.51 20.34 -31.87
C GLU A 238 -5.25 19.08 -31.06
N ILE A 239 -4.13 18.39 -31.33
CA ILE A 239 -3.71 17.20 -30.58
C ILE A 239 -3.52 17.55 -29.10
N ILE A 240 -2.82 18.64 -28.78
CA ILE A 240 -2.61 19.11 -27.40
C ILE A 240 -3.96 19.37 -26.71
N LYS A 241 -4.90 20.06 -27.39
CA LYS A 241 -6.23 20.34 -26.85
C LYS A 241 -7.01 19.05 -26.55
N ASP A 242 -6.91 18.04 -27.40
CA ASP A 242 -7.57 16.75 -27.16
C ASP A 242 -6.89 15.95 -26.04
N ILE A 243 -5.56 16.01 -25.93
CA ILE A 243 -4.81 15.45 -24.79
C ILE A 243 -5.22 16.11 -23.47
N ASP A 244 -5.36 17.44 -23.44
CA ASP A 244 -5.76 18.16 -22.22
C ASP A 244 -7.17 17.75 -21.76
N LYS A 245 -8.10 17.48 -22.67
CA LYS A 245 -9.42 16.93 -22.30
C LYS A 245 -9.30 15.56 -21.63
N ILE A 246 -8.41 14.69 -22.12
CA ILE A 246 -8.19 13.37 -21.50
C ILE A 246 -7.57 13.52 -20.12
N LYS A 247 -6.59 14.43 -19.96
CA LYS A 247 -6.01 14.72 -18.64
C LYS A 247 -7.08 15.16 -17.65
N THR A 248 -7.96 16.09 -18.04
CA THR A 248 -9.10 16.49 -17.20
C THR A 248 -10.00 15.31 -16.83
N GLN A 249 -10.30 14.41 -17.78
CA GLN A 249 -11.09 13.21 -17.48
C GLN A 249 -10.41 12.28 -16.46
N ILE A 250 -9.08 12.16 -16.50
CA ILE A 250 -8.31 11.38 -15.53
C ILE A 250 -8.31 12.08 -14.17
N ASP A 251 -8.14 13.40 -14.13
CA ASP A 251 -8.15 14.19 -12.90
C ASP A 251 -9.52 14.10 -12.19
N GLU A 252 -10.62 14.06 -12.93
CA GLU A 252 -11.97 13.89 -12.39
C GLU A 252 -12.15 12.55 -11.64
N LEU A 253 -11.36 11.52 -11.95
CA LEU A 253 -11.42 10.21 -11.28
C LEU A 253 -11.06 10.30 -9.80
N TYR A 254 -10.19 11.24 -9.40
CA TYR A 254 -9.83 11.46 -7.99
C TYR A 254 -11.07 11.74 -7.11
N ASN A 255 -12.08 12.38 -7.68
CA ASN A 255 -13.29 12.76 -6.97
C ASN A 255 -14.45 11.78 -7.21
N THR A 256 -14.54 11.21 -8.41
CA THR A 256 -15.71 10.44 -8.84
C THR A 256 -15.54 8.92 -8.74
N GLN A 257 -14.33 8.40 -9.00
CA GLN A 257 -14.05 6.97 -9.20
C GLN A 257 -12.74 6.55 -8.51
N LYS A 258 -12.69 6.72 -7.18
CA LYS A 258 -11.51 6.41 -6.35
C LYS A 258 -11.07 4.94 -6.44
N ASP A 259 -11.94 4.03 -6.84
CA ASP A 259 -11.64 2.63 -7.09
C ASP A 259 -10.65 2.42 -8.23
N LEU A 260 -10.67 3.27 -9.26
CA LEU A 260 -9.72 3.23 -10.38
C LEU A 260 -8.40 3.90 -10.01
N MET A 261 -8.42 4.93 -9.15
CA MET A 261 -7.22 5.67 -8.79
C MET A 261 -6.15 4.85 -8.05
N GLN A 262 -6.55 3.76 -7.38
CA GLN A 262 -5.59 2.88 -6.70
C GLN A 262 -4.53 2.33 -7.67
N ILE A 263 -4.92 1.97 -8.90
CA ILE A 263 -4.02 1.40 -9.89
C ILE A 263 -3.32 2.47 -10.74
N LEU A 264 -3.92 3.64 -10.89
CA LEU A 264 -3.39 4.72 -11.72
C LEU A 264 -2.40 5.62 -10.98
N GLY A 265 -2.46 5.71 -9.65
CA GLY A 265 -1.62 6.63 -8.86
C GLY A 265 -0.11 6.49 -9.13
N PRO A 266 0.48 5.28 -9.03
CA PRO A 266 1.89 5.09 -9.34
C PRO A 266 2.25 5.41 -10.80
N LEU A 267 1.36 5.06 -11.74
CA LEU A 267 1.54 5.35 -13.16
C LEU A 267 1.57 6.86 -13.43
N LEU A 268 0.65 7.61 -12.81
CA LEU A 268 0.60 9.08 -12.88
C LEU A 268 1.88 9.70 -12.34
N THR A 269 2.37 9.22 -11.18
CA THR A 269 3.62 9.72 -10.59
C THR A 269 4.80 9.50 -11.53
N GLN A 270 4.93 8.29 -12.11
CA GLN A 270 6.00 8.00 -13.05
C GLN A 270 5.91 8.87 -14.31
N PHE A 271 4.70 9.06 -14.83
CA PHE A 271 4.44 9.90 -15.99
C PHE A 271 4.84 11.36 -15.74
N GLU A 272 4.46 11.94 -14.59
CA GLU A 272 4.84 13.31 -14.22
C GLU A 272 6.37 13.48 -14.13
N LEU A 273 7.08 12.50 -13.57
CA LEU A 273 8.54 12.50 -13.51
C LEU A 273 9.19 12.47 -14.90
N ASN A 274 8.61 11.71 -15.83
CA ASN A 274 9.08 11.70 -17.23
C ASN A 274 8.79 13.05 -17.91
N LEU A 275 7.59 13.60 -17.71
CA LEU A 275 7.18 14.89 -18.28
C LEU A 275 8.07 16.04 -17.81
N ALA A 276 8.48 16.04 -16.55
CA ALA A 276 9.38 17.05 -15.98
C ALA A 276 10.68 17.19 -16.80
N ARG A 277 11.22 16.07 -17.31
CA ARG A 277 12.42 16.06 -18.16
C ARG A 277 12.19 16.76 -19.50
N ILE A 278 10.98 16.64 -20.05
CA ILE A 278 10.60 17.30 -21.31
C ILE A 278 10.42 18.80 -21.07
N TYR A 279 9.76 19.19 -19.96
CA TYR A 279 9.50 20.60 -19.67
C TYR A 279 10.76 21.45 -19.57
N VAL A 280 11.83 20.91 -18.97
CA VAL A 280 13.11 21.62 -18.78
C VAL A 280 13.96 21.74 -20.05
N LEU A 281 13.57 21.11 -21.16
CA LEU A 281 14.24 21.31 -22.45
C LEU A 281 14.08 22.77 -22.90
N ASN A 282 15.18 23.40 -23.31
CA ASN A 282 15.23 24.81 -23.70
C ASN A 282 15.41 24.93 -25.23
N PRO A 283 14.31 24.92 -26.03
CA PRO A 283 14.41 24.96 -27.48
C PRO A 283 15.04 26.28 -27.96
N LYS A 284 15.98 26.21 -28.90
CA LYS A 284 16.68 27.37 -29.46
C LYS A 284 16.19 27.74 -30.86
N THR A 285 15.66 26.76 -31.57
CA THR A 285 15.13 26.91 -32.93
C THR A 285 13.63 26.57 -32.97
N LYS A 286 12.98 26.87 -34.10
CA LYS A 286 11.61 26.42 -34.36
C LYS A 286 11.53 24.90 -34.44
N GLU A 287 12.52 24.27 -35.06
CA GLU A 287 12.65 22.82 -35.15
C GLU A 287 12.79 22.18 -33.75
N ASP A 288 13.57 22.78 -32.84
CA ASP A 288 13.66 22.31 -31.45
C ASP A 288 12.32 22.38 -30.73
N ALA A 289 11.56 23.47 -30.94
CA ALA A 289 10.24 23.65 -30.34
C ALA A 289 9.23 22.64 -30.90
N PHE A 290 9.30 22.37 -32.20
CA PHE A 290 8.52 21.33 -32.87
C PHE A 290 8.87 19.95 -32.29
N ASN A 291 10.14 19.58 -32.25
CA ASN A 291 10.60 18.30 -31.71
C ASN A 291 10.24 18.12 -30.23
N LYS A 292 10.35 19.17 -29.41
CA LYS A 292 9.88 19.16 -28.01
C LYS A 292 8.38 18.87 -27.92
N SER A 293 7.57 19.45 -28.82
CA SER A 293 6.12 19.19 -28.88
C SER A 293 5.82 17.75 -29.29
N ILE A 294 6.56 17.20 -30.26
CA ILE A 294 6.44 15.80 -30.65
C ILE A 294 6.78 14.87 -29.49
N LEU A 295 7.86 15.12 -28.76
CA LEU A 295 8.25 14.33 -27.59
C LEU A 295 7.17 14.38 -26.50
N TRP A 296 6.62 15.57 -26.24
CA TRP A 296 5.53 15.76 -25.29
C TRP A 296 4.28 14.95 -25.70
N ILE A 297 3.88 14.99 -26.97
CA ILE A 297 2.73 14.23 -27.48
C ILE A 297 2.96 12.73 -27.36
N LYS A 298 4.15 12.24 -27.76
CA LYS A 298 4.51 10.81 -27.66
C LYS A 298 4.38 10.31 -26.23
N GLU A 299 4.89 11.06 -25.27
CA GLU A 299 4.87 10.61 -23.88
C GLU A 299 3.44 10.58 -23.31
N HIS A 300 2.56 11.47 -23.75
CA HIS A 300 1.13 11.37 -23.41
C HIS A 300 0.45 10.16 -24.06
N LEU A 301 0.80 9.82 -25.30
CA LEU A 301 0.24 8.64 -25.97
C LEU A 301 0.67 7.34 -25.28
N GLU A 302 1.94 7.21 -24.90
CA GLU A 302 2.45 6.07 -24.13
C GLU A 302 1.76 5.95 -22.77
N PHE A 303 1.63 7.07 -22.05
CA PHE A 303 0.87 7.12 -20.81
C PHE A 303 -0.60 6.70 -20.98
N MET A 304 -1.28 7.19 -22.03
CA MET A 304 -2.67 6.81 -22.28
C MET A 304 -2.83 5.31 -22.58
N GLU A 305 -1.91 4.72 -23.33
CA GLU A 305 -1.89 3.28 -23.59
C GLU A 305 -1.74 2.48 -22.28
N LEU A 306 -0.83 2.92 -21.40
CA LEU A 306 -0.66 2.32 -20.08
C LEU A 306 -1.92 2.48 -19.22
N VAL A 307 -2.56 3.66 -19.20
CA VAL A 307 -3.81 3.88 -18.46
C VAL A 307 -4.89 2.89 -18.93
N TYR A 308 -5.09 2.76 -20.24
CA TYR A 308 -6.06 1.82 -20.79
C TYR A 308 -5.75 0.37 -20.39
N GLY A 309 -4.48 -0.03 -20.52
CA GLY A 309 -4.01 -1.37 -20.15
C GLY A 309 -4.22 -1.69 -18.66
N HIS A 310 -3.92 -0.74 -17.77
CA HIS A 310 -4.12 -0.93 -16.33
C HIS A 310 -5.60 -1.05 -15.96
N ILE A 311 -6.48 -0.22 -16.54
CA ILE A 311 -7.93 -0.32 -16.31
C ILE A 311 -8.47 -1.67 -16.79
N LYS A 312 -8.03 -2.15 -17.95
CA LYS A 312 -8.40 -3.50 -18.43
C LYS A 312 -7.88 -4.61 -17.53
N ALA A 313 -6.65 -4.49 -17.02
CA ALA A 313 -6.11 -5.45 -16.06
C ALA A 313 -6.93 -5.46 -14.76
N GLN A 314 -7.35 -4.31 -14.26
CA GLN A 314 -8.24 -4.22 -13.10
C GLN A 314 -9.60 -4.85 -13.38
N GLU A 315 -10.25 -4.56 -14.52
CA GLU A 315 -11.52 -5.18 -14.92
C GLU A 315 -11.42 -6.71 -14.85
N ASN A 316 -10.38 -7.27 -15.50
CA ASN A 316 -10.15 -8.72 -15.53
C ASN A 316 -9.87 -9.30 -14.14
N ALA A 317 -9.08 -8.60 -13.33
CA ALA A 317 -8.80 -9.02 -11.96
C ALA A 317 -10.07 -9.04 -11.10
N LEU A 318 -10.94 -8.04 -11.22
CA LEU A 318 -12.20 -7.97 -10.48
C LEU A 318 -13.16 -9.10 -10.91
N ILE A 319 -13.32 -9.31 -12.22
CA ILE A 319 -14.17 -10.39 -12.76
C ILE A 319 -13.67 -11.77 -12.30
N LYS A 320 -12.35 -12.00 -12.33
CA LYS A 320 -11.77 -13.28 -11.91
C LYS A 320 -11.93 -13.53 -10.41
N ASN A 321 -11.75 -12.49 -9.59
CA ASN A 321 -11.67 -12.64 -8.13
C ASN A 321 -13.00 -12.42 -7.39
N ILE A 322 -14.09 -12.06 -8.09
CA ILE A 322 -15.42 -11.94 -7.46
C ILE A 322 -16.07 -13.31 -7.18
N LEU A 323 -15.64 -14.38 -7.86
CA LEU A 323 -16.28 -15.69 -7.81
C LEU A 323 -16.49 -16.26 -6.39
N PRO A 324 -15.51 -16.22 -5.46
CA PRO A 324 -15.73 -16.73 -4.10
C PRO A 324 -16.82 -15.97 -3.34
N LEU A 325 -16.98 -14.67 -3.62
CA LEU A 325 -18.05 -13.86 -3.04
C LEU A 325 -19.42 -14.26 -3.61
N GLU A 326 -19.48 -14.54 -4.91
CA GLU A 326 -20.70 -15.04 -5.56
C GLU A 326 -21.12 -16.40 -5.01
N GLU A 327 -20.18 -17.33 -4.88
CA GLU A 327 -20.43 -18.65 -4.27
C GLU A 327 -20.97 -18.49 -2.86
N LYS A 328 -20.36 -17.62 -2.05
CA LYS A 328 -20.83 -17.35 -0.69
C LYS A 328 -22.25 -16.77 -0.65
N LEU A 329 -22.59 -15.88 -1.58
CA LEU A 329 -23.94 -15.31 -1.67
C LEU A 329 -24.99 -16.35 -2.06
N LYS A 330 -24.65 -17.28 -2.97
CA LYS A 330 -25.52 -18.42 -3.35
C LYS A 330 -25.74 -19.37 -2.18
N GLU A 331 -24.69 -19.72 -1.44
CA GLU A 331 -24.79 -20.52 -0.20
C GLU A 331 -25.73 -19.87 0.83
N ARG A 332 -25.77 -18.53 0.87
CA ARG A 332 -26.67 -17.75 1.72
C ARG A 332 -28.08 -17.57 1.15
N LYS A 333 -28.37 -18.13 -0.04
CA LYS A 333 -29.65 -18.03 -0.77
C LYS A 333 -30.02 -16.57 -1.12
N LEU A 334 -29.03 -15.78 -1.56
CA LEU A 334 -29.19 -14.35 -1.88
C LEU A 334 -29.22 -14.06 -3.39
N ASP A 335 -29.48 -15.06 -4.22
CA ASP A 335 -29.45 -15.02 -5.69
C ASP A 335 -30.29 -13.88 -6.28
N LYS A 336 -31.51 -13.69 -5.76
CA LYS A 336 -32.43 -12.61 -6.16
C LYS A 336 -31.77 -11.23 -6.07
N TRP A 337 -30.94 -11.00 -5.04
CA TRP A 337 -30.25 -9.73 -4.85
C TRP A 337 -29.03 -9.61 -5.76
N MET A 338 -28.33 -10.71 -6.03
CA MET A 338 -27.24 -10.74 -7.00
C MET A 338 -27.72 -10.37 -8.41
N GLU A 339 -28.86 -10.92 -8.85
CA GLU A 339 -29.46 -10.58 -10.13
C GLU A 339 -29.84 -9.11 -10.22
N ARG A 340 -30.39 -8.55 -9.13
CA ARG A 340 -30.75 -7.13 -9.07
C ARG A 340 -29.54 -6.21 -9.18
N VAL A 341 -28.39 -6.60 -8.64
CA VAL A 341 -27.14 -5.84 -8.73
C VAL A 341 -26.52 -5.89 -10.13
N ARG A 342 -26.74 -6.99 -10.87
CA ARG A 342 -26.21 -7.19 -12.23
C ARG A 342 -27.00 -6.44 -13.32
N ARG A 343 -28.23 -6.03 -13.03
CA ARG A 343 -29.05 -5.15 -13.89
C ARG A 343 -28.62 -3.70 -13.68
#